data_AF-A0A7S3NFR0-F1
#
_entry.id   AF-A0A7S3NFR0-F1
#
_cell.length_a   1.000
_cell.length_b   1.000
_cell.length_c   1.000
_cell.angle_alpha   90.00
_cell.angle_beta   90.00
_cell.angle_gamma   90.00
#
_symmetry.space_group_name_H-M   'P 1'
#
loop_
_entity.id
_entity.type
_entity.pdbx_description
1 polymer ?
#
loop_
_entity_poly.entity_id
_entity_poly.type
_entity_poly.pdbx_seq_one_letter_code
_entity_poly.pdbx_strand_id
1 'polypeptide(L)'
;AGITCEYAMEAAEKLKAKKINVRVVDLFCVKPIDKATLVKSAEQTNNTILVVEDHYPEGGLFEAVCSAVASEGVKVHSLAVHEVPRSGTPEE
;
A
#
# COMPACT_ATOMS: atom_id res chain seq x y z
N ALA A 1 -7.96 6.69 -6.93
CA ALA A 1 -7.63 5.25 -6.95
C ALA A 1 -6.83 4.87 -8.20
N GLY A 2 -5.61 4.39 -8.01
CA GLY A 2 -4.87 3.65 -9.06
C GLY A 2 -5.32 2.19 -9.11
N ILE A 3 -4.85 1.43 -10.11
CA ILE A 3 -5.25 0.04 -10.34
C ILE A 3 -5.02 -0.88 -9.12
N THR A 4 -3.93 -0.64 -8.38
CA THR A 4 -3.59 -1.43 -7.18
C THR A 4 -4.60 -1.26 -6.04
N CYS A 5 -5.37 -0.16 -6.02
CA CYS A 5 -6.41 0.05 -5.02
C CYS A 5 -7.60 -0.90 -5.25
N GLU A 6 -7.98 -1.14 -6.51
CA GLU A 6 -9.05 -2.08 -6.86
C GLU A 6 -8.65 -3.50 -6.46
N TYR A 7 -7.42 -3.90 -6.81
CA TYR A 7 -6.87 -5.18 -6.38
C TYR A 7 -6.76 -5.32 -4.84
N ALA A 8 -6.43 -4.24 -4.13
CA ALA A 8 -6.40 -4.24 -2.67
C ALA A 8 -7.78 -4.47 -2.05
N MET A 9 -8.84 -3.88 -2.64
CA MET A 9 -10.22 -4.11 -2.21
C MET A 9 -10.66 -5.56 -2.46
N GLU A 10 -10.33 -6.13 -3.61
CA GLU A 10 -10.59 -7.55 -3.89
C GLU A 10 -9.84 -8.48 -2.92
N ALA A 11 -8.57 -8.17 -2.64
CA ALA A 11 -7.77 -8.91 -1.67
C ALA A 11 -8.39 -8.84 -0.27
N ALA A 12 -8.93 -7.68 0.12
CA ALA A 12 -9.62 -7.51 1.40
C ALA A 12 -10.84 -8.43 1.53
N GLU A 13 -11.67 -8.54 0.48
CA GLU A 13 -12.82 -9.45 0.48
C GLU A 13 -12.38 -10.93 0.53
N LYS A 14 -11.34 -11.30 -0.22
CA LYS A 14 -10.77 -12.67 -0.18
C LYS A 14 -10.20 -13.01 1.20
N LEU A 15 -9.57 -12.06 1.88
CA LEU A 15 -9.02 -12.23 3.23
C LEU A 15 -10.11 -12.29 4.30
N LYS A 16 -11.17 -11.49 4.15
CA LYS A 16 -12.33 -11.50 5.04
C LYS A 16 -13.01 -12.87 5.08
N ALA A 17 -13.12 -13.56 3.93
CA ALA A 17 -13.61 -14.94 3.87
C ALA A 17 -12.75 -15.93 4.70
N LYS A 18 -11.47 -15.61 4.91
CA LYS A 18 -10.53 -16.35 5.75
C LYS A 18 -10.47 -15.82 7.19
N LYS A 19 -11.39 -14.94 7.59
CA LYS A 19 -11.45 -14.26 8.90
C LYS A 19 -10.24 -13.36 9.19
N ILE A 20 -9.60 -12.85 8.13
CA ILE A 20 -8.52 -11.88 8.23
C ILE A 20 -9.08 -10.52 7.78
N ASN A 21 -9.22 -9.59 8.72
CA ASN A 21 -9.67 -8.23 8.41
C ASN A 21 -8.46 -7.36 8.09
N VAL A 22 -8.53 -6.63 6.98
CA VAL A 22 -7.53 -5.63 6.58
C VAL A 22 -8.21 -4.30 6.35
N ARG A 23 -7.45 -3.22 6.49
CA ARG A 23 -7.87 -1.88 6.08
C ARG A 23 -7.24 -1.54 4.74
N VAL A 24 -8.05 -1.05 3.81
CA VAL A 24 -7.57 -0.46 2.57
C VAL A 24 -7.62 1.06 2.71
N VAL A 25 -6.53 1.74 2.33
CA VAL A 25 -6.42 3.21 2.34
C VAL A 25 -6.05 3.66 0.93
N ASP A 26 -6.97 4.33 0.24
CA ASP A 26 -6.61 5.11 -0.96
C ASP A 26 -6.06 6.46 -0.49
N LEU A 27 -4.77 6.70 -0.72
CA LEU A 27 -4.10 7.91 -0.23
C LEU A 27 -4.45 9.17 -1.03
N PHE A 28 -5.12 9.03 -2.18
CA PHE A 28 -5.48 10.11 -3.12
C PHE A 28 -4.28 10.91 -3.67
N CYS A 29 -3.47 11.52 -2.80
CA CYS A 29 -2.23 12.23 -3.11
C CYS A 29 -1.01 11.54 -2.50
N VAL A 30 0.00 11.23 -3.32
CA VAL A 30 1.33 10.79 -2.83
C VAL A 30 2.07 11.96 -2.16
N LYS A 31 1.87 13.18 -2.65
CA LYS A 31 2.49 14.40 -2.12
C LYS A 31 1.51 15.58 -2.20
N PRO A 32 1.19 16.26 -1.09
CA PRO A 32 1.56 15.91 0.29
C PRO A 32 0.88 14.61 0.74
N ILE A 33 1.58 13.80 1.54
CA ILE A 33 1.06 12.53 2.06
C ILE A 33 0.27 12.75 3.35
N ASP A 34 -0.86 12.07 3.50
CA ASP A 34 -1.67 12.12 4.72
C ASP A 34 -1.08 11.23 5.82
N LYS A 35 -0.04 11.75 6.49
CA LYS A 35 0.61 11.08 7.62
C LYS A 35 -0.38 10.72 8.73
N ALA A 36 -1.34 11.60 9.03
CA ALA A 36 -2.25 11.40 10.15
C ALA A 36 -3.12 10.15 9.96
N THR A 37 -3.67 9.98 8.75
CA THR A 37 -4.45 8.78 8.40
C THR A 37 -3.59 7.52 8.40
N LEU A 38 -2.34 7.59 7.94
CA LEU A 38 -1.40 6.46 7.94
C LEU A 38 -1.09 5.97 9.35
N VAL A 39 -0.71 6.88 10.25
CA VAL A 39 -0.37 6.53 11.64
C VAL A 39 -1.57 5.93 12.36
N LYS A 40 -2.73 6.61 12.31
CA LYS A 40 -3.97 6.11 12.91
C LYS A 40 -4.37 4.74 12.36
N SER A 41 -4.11 4.48 11.08
CA SER A 41 -4.41 3.19 10.48
C SER A 41 -3.46 2.10 10.97
N ALA A 42 -2.16 2.38 11.01
CA ALA A 42 -1.16 1.45 11.50
C ALA A 42 -1.41 1.05 12.96
N GLU A 43 -1.73 2.01 13.84
CA GLU A 43 -2.06 1.75 15.25
C GLU A 43 -3.22 0.75 15.41
N GLN A 44 -4.17 0.79 14.48
CA GLN A 44 -5.35 -0.08 14.48
C GLN A 44 -5.12 -1.40 13.75
N THR A 45 -3.95 -1.59 13.13
CA THR A 45 -3.59 -2.77 12.31
C THR A 45 -2.21 -3.34 12.68
N ASN A 46 -1.92 -3.45 13.97
CA ASN A 46 -0.69 -4.04 14.51
C ASN A 46 0.61 -3.34 14.03
N ASN A 47 0.57 -2.02 13.86
CA ASN A 47 1.68 -1.19 13.39
C ASN A 47 2.31 -1.73 12.10
N THR A 48 1.49 -2.23 11.19
CA THR A 48 1.94 -2.83 9.93
C THR A 48 1.19 -2.20 8.76
N ILE A 49 1.94 -1.78 7.75
CA ILE A 49 1.45 -1.25 6.47
C ILE A 49 2.04 -2.09 5.33
N LEU A 50 1.21 -2.47 4.37
CA LEU A 50 1.63 -2.99 3.08
C LEU A 50 1.31 -1.95 2.02
N VAL A 51 2.33 -1.45 1.33
CA VAL A 51 2.19 -0.57 0.17
C VAL A 51 2.18 -1.42 -1.08
N VAL A 52 1.22 -1.17 -1.98
CA VAL A 52 1.10 -1.86 -3.27
C VAL A 52 1.02 -0.80 -4.36
N GLU A 53 2.01 -0.77 -5.24
CA GLU A 53 2.09 0.23 -6.31
C GLU A 53 2.52 -0.39 -7.63
N ASP A 54 1.91 0.08 -8.72
CA ASP A 54 2.35 -0.21 -10.08
C ASP A 54 3.40 0.83 -10.48
N HIS A 55 4.52 0.79 -9.76
CA HIS A 55 5.66 1.69 -9.86
C HIS A 55 6.89 0.97 -9.31
N TYR A 56 8.09 1.43 -9.66
CA TYR A 56 9.33 0.95 -9.03
C TYR A 56 9.34 1.32 -7.53
N PRO A 57 10.06 0.58 -6.67
CA PRO A 57 10.07 0.87 -5.24
C PRO A 57 10.71 2.24 -4.90
N GLU A 58 11.63 2.74 -5.73
CA GLU A 58 12.33 4.01 -5.52
C GLU A 58 11.50 5.23 -5.91
N GLY A 59 11.49 6.27 -5.07
CA GLY A 59 10.87 7.57 -5.34
C GLY A 59 9.34 7.58 -5.40
N GLY A 60 8.69 6.42 -5.26
CA GLY A 60 7.25 6.23 -5.37
C GLY A 60 6.49 6.36 -4.06
N LEU A 61 5.36 5.65 -4.00
CA LEU A 61 4.47 5.65 -2.86
C LEU A 61 5.10 4.98 -1.63
N PHE A 62 5.83 3.89 -1.83
CA PHE A 62 6.50 3.15 -0.74
C PHE A 62 7.48 4.04 0.01
N GLU A 63 8.39 4.73 -0.68
CA GLU A 63 9.33 5.66 -0.04
C GLU A 63 8.63 6.84 0.62
N ALA A 64 7.56 7.37 0.00
CA ALA A 64 6.76 8.44 0.60
C ALA A 64 6.12 7.99 1.93
N VAL A 65 5.55 6.78 1.98
CA VAL A 65 4.97 6.18 3.19
C VAL A 65 6.05 5.93 4.24
N CYS A 66 7.17 5.29 3.86
CA CYS A 66 8.31 5.03 4.75
C CYS A 66 8.81 6.32 5.42
N SER A 67 8.99 7.38 4.63
CA SER A 67 9.41 8.70 5.13
C SER A 67 8.38 9.29 6.10
N ALA A 68 7.09 9.17 5.80
CA ALA A 68 6.02 9.71 6.64
C ALA A 68 5.94 9.05 8.03
N VAL A 69 6.20 7.74 8.12
CA VAL A 69 5.99 6.94 9.35
C VAL A 69 7.29 6.48 10.03
N ALA A 70 8.46 6.92 9.56
CA ALA A 70 9.76 6.46 10.04
C ALA A 70 9.95 6.56 11.57
N SER A 71 9.39 7.58 12.21
CA SER A 71 9.46 7.83 13.65
C SER A 71 8.40 7.12 14.48
N GLU A 72 7.49 6.37 13.85
CA GLU A 72 6.24 5.92 14.48
C GLU A 72 6.25 4.41 14.84
N GLY A 73 7.39 3.73 14.65
CA GLY A 73 7.51 2.28 14.94
C GLY A 73 6.66 1.39 14.01
N VAL A 74 6.24 1.91 12.86
CA VAL A 74 5.44 1.20 11.87
C VAL A 74 6.33 0.35 10.97
N LYS A 75 5.97 -0.93 10.82
CA LYS A 75 6.58 -1.84 9.84
C LYS A 75 5.94 -1.62 8.48
N VAL A 76 6.74 -1.25 7.49
CA VAL A 76 6.27 -1.02 6.12
C VAL A 76 6.82 -2.11 5.20
N HIS A 77 5.93 -2.76 4.47
CA HIS A 77 6.25 -3.74 3.43
C HIS A 77 5.83 -3.18 2.06
N SER A 78 6.41 -3.71 0.98
CA SER A 78 6.14 -3.27 -0.39
C SER A 78 5.83 -4.43 -1.32
N LEU A 79 4.88 -4.22 -2.22
CA LEU A 79 4.72 -4.94 -3.48
C LEU A 79 4.80 -3.89 -4.60
N ALA A 80 5.89 -3.91 -5.34
CA ALA A 80 6.23 -2.95 -6.38
C ALA A 80 6.79 -3.67 -7.61
N VAL A 81 6.97 -2.95 -8.72
CA VAL A 81 7.63 -3.47 -9.92
C VAL A 81 9.14 -3.52 -9.67
N HIS A 82 9.77 -4.68 -9.85
CA HIS A 82 11.21 -4.87 -9.59
C HIS A 82 12.06 -5.08 -10.84
N GLU A 83 11.42 -5.29 -12.00
CA GLU A 83 12.10 -5.57 -13.26
C GLU A 83 11.47 -4.74 -14.38
N VAL A 84 12.20 -4.60 -15.48
CA VAL A 84 11.67 -3.93 -16.67
C VAL A 84 10.48 -4.74 -17.21
N PRO A 85 9.26 -4.16 -17.26
CA PRO A 85 8.07 -4.88 -17.67
C PRO A 85 8.12 -5.26 -19.15
N ARG A 86 7.27 -6.20 -19.55
CA ARG A 86 7.14 -6.71 -20.93
C ARG A 86 5.69 -6.59 -21.39
N SER A 87 5.48 -6.73 -22.69
CA SER A 87 4.13 -6.72 -23.26
C SER A 87 3.34 -7.96 -22.83
N GLY A 88 2.07 -7.75 -22.48
CA GLY A 88 1.08 -8.73 -22.04
C GLY A 88 -0.29 -8.06 -21.93
N THR A 89 -1.34 -8.78 -21.55
CA THR A 89 -2.58 -8.11 -21.13
C THR A 89 -2.39 -7.45 -19.76
N PRO A 90 -3.23 -6.48 -19.36
CA PRO A 90 -3.10 -5.85 -18.04
C PRO A 90 -3.18 -6.80 -16.84
N GLU A 91 -3.77 -7.98 -17.02
CA GLU A 91 -3.91 -9.02 -15.99
C GLU A 91 -2.70 -9.97 -15.90
N GLU A 92 -1.81 -9.97 -16.89
CA GLU A 92 -0.64 -10.86 -17.04
C GLU A 92 0.66 -10.17 -16.63
#